data_AF-A0A5J4SQY2-F1
#
_entry.id   AF-A0A5J4SQY2-F1
#
_cell.length_a   1.000
_cell.length_b   1.000
_cell.length_c   1.000
_cell.angle_alpha   90.00
_cell.angle_beta   90.00
_cell.angle_gamma   90.00
#
_symmetry.space_group_name_H-M   'P 1'
#
loop_
_entity.id
_entity.type
_entity.pdbx_description
1 polymer ?
#
loop_
_entity_poly.entity_id
_entity_poly.type
_entity_poly.pdbx_seq_one_letter_code
_entity_poly.pdbx_strand_id
1 'polypeptide(L)'
;MKTEIVNKIRKNHFITDSKIGYQYRENYAFEMARAASVTIDKLKEEWSEGNILEYLDRVGCYPLWVYRTVVSEAIDEVKKYRIASDRYLYDIARRM
;
A
#
# COMPACT_ATOMS: atom_id res chain seq x y z
N MET A 1 -4.78 -3.33 -12.61
CA MET A 1 -3.90 -3.69 -11.48
C MET A 1 -3.64 -2.52 -10.51
N LYS A 2 -2.77 -1.53 -10.80
CA LYS A 2 -2.44 -0.46 -9.81
C LYS A 2 -3.68 0.28 -9.29
N THR A 3 -4.53 0.76 -10.19
CA THR A 3 -5.77 1.50 -9.85
C THR A 3 -6.74 0.65 -9.03
N GLU A 4 -6.81 -0.65 -9.27
CA GLU A 4 -7.71 -1.57 -8.55
C GLU A 4 -7.24 -1.79 -7.11
N ILE A 5 -5.94 -2.05 -6.91
CA ILE A 5 -5.33 -2.21 -5.59
C ILE A 5 -5.49 -0.93 -4.75
N VAL A 6 -5.18 0.22 -5.34
CA VAL A 6 -5.30 1.53 -4.67
C VAL A 6 -6.75 1.81 -4.27
N ASN A 7 -7.72 1.54 -5.14
CA ASN A 7 -9.14 1.74 -4.83
C ASN A 7 -9.63 0.79 -3.73
N LYS A 8 -9.12 -0.44 -3.70
CA LYS A 8 -9.45 -1.42 -2.64
C LYS A 8 -8.96 -0.94 -1.28
N ILE A 9 -7.69 -0.53 -1.18
CA ILE A 9 -7.10 -0.01 0.07
C ILE A 9 -7.83 1.25 0.54
N ARG A 10 -8.11 2.19 -0.38
CA ARG A 10 -8.89 3.40 -0.05
C ARG A 10 -10.24 3.06 0.59
N LYS A 11 -10.97 2.09 0.02
CA LYS A 11 -12.27 1.65 0.55
C LYS A 11 -12.14 1.00 1.91
N ASN A 12 -11.15 0.13 2.10
CA ASN A 12 -10.91 -0.54 3.39
C ASN A 12 -10.60 0.44 4.53
N HIS A 13 -9.97 1.57 4.22
CA HIS A 13 -9.53 2.54 5.21
C HIS A 13 -10.45 3.77 5.31
N PHE A 14 -11.56 3.80 4.55
CA PHE A 14 -12.59 4.79 4.78
C PHE A 14 -13.41 4.41 6.02
N ILE A 15 -13.02 4.94 7.17
CA ILE A 15 -13.67 4.68 8.47
C ILE A 15 -15.09 5.24 8.42
N THR A 16 -16.13 4.42 8.50
CA THR A 16 -17.53 4.91 8.46
C THR A 16 -18.06 5.38 9.82
N ASP A 17 -17.31 5.13 10.88
CA ASP A 17 -17.73 5.38 12.25
C ASP A 17 -17.92 6.89 12.53
N SER A 18 -19.06 7.24 13.14
CA SER A 18 -19.69 8.57 12.99
C SER A 18 -19.18 9.64 13.96
N LYS A 19 -18.17 9.32 14.78
CA LYS A 19 -17.63 10.26 15.79
C LYS A 19 -16.58 11.22 15.25
N ILE A 20 -16.08 10.97 14.04
CA ILE A 20 -15.06 11.78 13.35
C ILE A 20 -15.67 12.43 12.10
N GLY A 21 -15.35 13.71 11.91
CA GLY A 21 -15.86 14.49 10.78
C GLY A 21 -15.56 13.83 9.43
N TYR A 22 -16.50 13.93 8.48
CA TYR A 22 -16.37 13.35 7.13
C TYR A 22 -15.04 13.73 6.45
N GLN A 23 -14.66 15.00 6.51
CA GLN A 23 -13.42 15.51 5.92
C GLN A 23 -12.17 14.80 6.45
N TYR A 24 -12.12 14.49 7.75
CA TYR A 24 -11.00 13.76 8.34
C TYR A 24 -10.92 12.33 7.80
N ARG A 25 -12.07 11.65 7.71
CA ARG A 25 -12.16 10.29 7.18
C ARG A 25 -11.77 10.22 5.71
N GLU A 26 -12.17 11.20 4.92
CA GLU A 26 -11.81 11.32 3.51
C GLU A 26 -10.31 11.60 3.34
N ASN A 27 -9.74 12.53 4.11
CA ASN A 27 -8.31 12.83 4.10
C ASN A 27 -7.48 11.61 4.49
N TYR A 28 -7.90 10.86 5.51
CA TYR A 28 -7.25 9.63 5.91
C TYR A 28 -7.28 8.60 4.77
N ALA A 29 -8.46 8.28 4.23
CA ALA A 29 -8.59 7.31 3.14
C ALA A 29 -7.80 7.72 1.88
N PHE A 30 -7.77 9.02 1.56
CA PHE A 30 -6.98 9.56 0.45
C PHE A 30 -5.49 9.36 0.66
N GLU A 31 -4.99 9.63 1.86
CA GLU A 31 -3.58 9.44 2.19
C GLU A 31 -3.18 7.96 2.16
N MET A 32 -4.05 7.06 2.62
CA MET A 32 -3.81 5.62 2.50
C MET A 32 -3.75 5.17 1.04
N ALA A 33 -4.60 5.73 0.18
CA ALA A 33 -4.57 5.49 -1.27
C ALA A 33 -3.25 6.00 -1.90
N ARG A 34 -2.79 7.18 -1.49
CA ARG A 34 -1.51 7.75 -1.92
C ARG A 34 -0.34 6.85 -1.50
N ALA A 35 -0.29 6.42 -0.25
CA ALA A 35 0.74 5.53 0.27
C ALA A 35 0.76 4.19 -0.46
N ALA A 36 -0.41 3.60 -0.74
CA ALA A 36 -0.50 2.38 -1.55
C ALA A 36 0.04 2.58 -2.99
N SER A 37 -0.29 3.71 -3.62
CA SER A 37 0.21 4.04 -4.96
C SER A 37 1.74 4.15 -4.97
N VAL A 38 2.31 4.88 -4.01
CA VAL A 38 3.76 5.02 -3.83
C VAL A 38 4.42 3.67 -3.62
N THR A 39 3.85 2.84 -2.74
CA THR A 39 4.36 1.49 -2.45
C THR A 39 4.48 0.66 -3.74
N ILE A 40 3.42 0.62 -4.55
CA ILE A 40 3.41 -0.14 -5.80
C ILE A 40 4.47 0.39 -6.79
N ASP A 41 4.65 1.70 -6.89
CA ASP A 41 5.66 2.28 -7.78
C ASP A 41 7.07 1.95 -7.30
N LYS A 42 7.34 2.06 -6.00
CA LYS A 42 8.65 1.77 -5.42
C LYS A 42 9.01 0.29 -5.43
N LEU A 43 8.03 -0.61 -5.33
CA LEU A 43 8.24 -2.03 -5.56
C LEU A 43 8.69 -2.33 -7.00
N LYS A 44 8.25 -1.56 -8.00
CA LYS A 44 8.73 -1.70 -9.39
C LYS A 44 10.16 -1.20 -9.58
N GLU A 45 10.59 -0.28 -8.72
CA GLU A 45 11.97 0.21 -8.63
C GLU A 45 12.86 -0.71 -7.75
N GLU A 46 12.35 -1.88 -7.34
CA GLU A 46 13.06 -2.86 -6.49
C GLU A 46 13.43 -2.34 -5.09
N TRP A 47 12.68 -1.37 -4.56
CA TRP A 47 12.87 -0.91 -3.20
C TRP A 47 12.41 -1.97 -2.20
N SER A 48 13.16 -2.12 -1.11
CA SER A 48 12.76 -2.93 0.04
C SER A 48 11.58 -2.30 0.79
N GLU A 49 10.83 -3.11 1.53
CA GLU A 49 9.75 -2.62 2.40
C GLU A 49 10.26 -1.57 3.40
N GLY A 50 11.45 -1.78 3.97
CA GLY A 50 12.09 -0.82 4.88
C GLY A 50 12.33 0.54 4.23
N ASN A 51 12.88 0.57 3.02
CA ASN A 51 13.14 1.82 2.29
C ASN A 51 11.83 2.56 1.93
N ILE A 52 10.77 1.81 1.62
CA ILE A 52 9.45 2.38 1.34
C ILE A 52 8.86 3.01 2.61
N LEU A 53 8.97 2.33 3.75
CA LEU A 53 8.49 2.85 5.03
C LEU A 53 9.26 4.10 5.46
N GLU A 54 10.58 4.11 5.35
CA GLU A 54 11.39 5.30 5.63
C GLU A 54 11.03 6.48 4.72
N TYR A 55 10.75 6.22 3.44
CA TYR A 55 10.30 7.26 2.52
C TYR A 55 8.95 7.83 2.95
N LEU A 56 7.97 6.97 3.23
CA LEU A 56 6.63 7.38 3.66
C LEU A 56 6.63 8.10 5.01
N ASP A 57 7.51 7.74 5.93
CA ASP A 57 7.70 8.44 7.20
C ASP A 57 8.16 9.90 6.99
N ARG A 58 9.02 10.13 5.99
CA ARG A 58 9.53 11.47 5.68
C ARG A 58 8.55 12.36 4.92
N VAL A 59 7.76 11.78 4.01
CA VAL A 59 6.86 12.56 3.13
C VAL A 59 5.40 12.55 3.57
N GLY A 60 5.05 11.67 4.51
CA GLY A 60 3.69 11.44 4.96
C GLY A 60 3.26 12.36 6.10
N CYS A 61 1.95 12.42 6.35
CA CYS A 61 1.35 13.21 7.43
C CYS A 61 0.80 12.39 8.62
N TYR A 62 0.85 11.05 8.55
CA TYR A 62 0.49 10.14 9.63
C TYR A 62 1.72 9.42 10.21
N PRO A 63 1.61 8.87 11.44
CA PRO A 63 2.68 8.07 12.03
C PRO A 63 3.05 6.83 11.21
N LEU A 64 4.31 6.41 11.28
CA LEU A 64 4.85 5.23 10.57
C LEU A 64 4.01 3.94 10.71
N TRP A 65 3.42 3.69 11.88
CA TRP A 65 2.62 2.49 12.12
C TRP A 65 1.36 2.43 11.23
N VAL A 66 0.82 3.58 10.82
CA VAL A 66 -0.29 3.68 9.88
C VAL A 66 0.17 3.19 8.50
N TYR A 67 1.33 3.68 8.03
CA TYR A 67 1.89 3.29 6.73
C TYR A 67 2.31 1.83 6.68
N ARG A 68 2.78 1.26 7.80
CA ARG A 68 3.13 -0.16 7.87
C ARG A 68 1.98 -1.06 7.42
N THR A 69 0.78 -0.78 7.92
CA THR A 69 -0.44 -1.53 7.55
C THR A 69 -0.70 -1.43 6.04
N VAL A 70 -0.68 -0.22 5.49
CA VAL A 70 -0.93 0.02 4.06
C VAL A 70 0.11 -0.64 3.16
N VAL A 71 1.39 -0.56 3.53
CA VAL A 71 2.50 -1.14 2.76
C VAL A 71 2.36 -2.65 2.70
N SER A 72 2.11 -3.31 3.85
CA SER A 72 1.88 -4.75 3.90
C SER A 72 0.66 -5.16 3.06
N GLU A 73 -0.46 -4.45 3.18
CA GLU A 73 -1.66 -4.72 2.36
C GLU A 73 -1.38 -4.58 0.86
N ALA A 74 -0.69 -3.51 0.44
CA ALA A 74 -0.35 -3.28 -0.96
C ALA A 74 0.58 -4.36 -1.52
N ILE A 75 1.59 -4.78 -0.75
CA ILE A 75 2.51 -5.87 -1.11
C ILE A 75 1.73 -7.18 -1.28
N ASP A 76 0.86 -7.51 -0.33
CA ASP A 76 0.08 -8.76 -0.37
C ASP A 76 -0.89 -8.79 -1.54
N GLU A 77 -1.54 -7.67 -1.85
CA GLU A 77 -2.38 -7.57 -3.04
C GLU A 77 -1.55 -7.74 -4.32
N VAL A 78 -0.41 -7.04 -4.45
CA VAL A 78 0.49 -7.22 -5.61
C VAL A 78 0.93 -8.68 -5.78
N LYS A 79 1.25 -9.38 -4.68
CA LYS A 79 1.61 -10.81 -4.70
C LYS A 79 0.48 -11.70 -5.23
N LYS A 80 -0.78 -11.44 -4.84
CA LYS A 80 -1.95 -12.18 -5.34
C LYS A 80 -2.10 -12.05 -6.85
N TYR A 81 -1.91 -10.84 -7.39
CA TYR A 81 -1.93 -10.61 -8.84
C TYR A 81 -0.74 -11.26 -9.56
N ARG A 82 0.44 -11.33 -8.93
CA ARG A 82 1.63 -12.02 -9.48
C ARG A 82 1.46 -13.55 -9.60
N ILE A 83 0.79 -14.20 -8.63
CA ILE A 83 0.53 -15.65 -8.68
C ILE A 83 -0.41 -16.01 -9.85
N ALA A 84 -1.27 -15.08 -10.27
CA ALA A 84 -2.18 -15.31 -11.39
C ALA A 84 -1.53 -15.17 -12.78
N SER A 85 -0.33 -14.57 -12.92
CA SER A 85 0.22 -14.23 -14.24
C SER A 85 1.66 -14.68 -14.55
N ASP A 86 2.50 -15.15 -13.63
CA ASP A 86 3.90 -15.41 -14.00
C ASP A 86 4.57 -16.62 -13.32
N ARG A 87 4.85 -17.64 -14.14
CA ARG A 87 5.71 -18.80 -13.83
C ARG A 87 7.17 -18.39 -13.59
N TYR A 88 7.58 -17.21 -14.07
CA TYR A 88 8.96 -16.71 -14.03
C TYR A 88 9.37 -16.13 -12.66
N LEU A 89 8.40 -15.70 -11.83
CA LEU A 89 8.66 -15.12 -10.50
C LEU A 89 8.69 -16.17 -9.37
N TYR A 90 8.11 -17.35 -9.60
CA TYR A 90 8.23 -18.50 -8.72
C TYR A 90 9.69 -18.94 -8.51
N ASP A 91 10.54 -18.74 -9.54
CA ASP A 91 11.97 -19.06 -9.48
C ASP A 91 12.81 -18.00 -8.75
N ILE A 92 12.36 -16.75 -8.68
CA ILE A 92 13.06 -15.67 -7.96
C ILE A 92 12.77 -15.76 -6.45
N ALA A 93 11.53 -16.04 -6.07
CA ALA A 93 11.13 -16.22 -4.66
C ALA A 93 11.80 -17.44 -3.97
N ARG A 94 12.38 -18.37 -4.74
CA ARG A 94 13.09 -19.56 -4.24
C ARG A 94 14.60 -19.39 -4.12
N ARG A 95 15.16 -18.23 -4.52
CA ARG A 95 16.59 -17.92 -4.45
C ARG A 95 16.98 -17.04 -3.25
N MET A 96 16.03 -16.69 -2.38
CA MET A 96 16.28 -16.13 -1.04
C MET A 96 16.05 -17.19 0.03
#